data_AF-D0LCE2-F1
#
_entry.id   AF-D0LCE2-F1
#
_cell.length_a   1.000
_cell.length_b   1.000
_cell.length_c   1.000
_cell.angle_alpha   90.00
_cell.angle_beta   90.00
_cell.angle_gamma   90.00
#
_symmetry.space_group_name_H-M   'P 1'
#
loop_
_entity.id
_entity.type
_entity.pdbx_description
1 polymer ?
#
loop_
_entity_poly.entity_id
_entity_poly.type
_entity_poly.pdbx_seq_one_letter_code
_entity_poly.pdbx_strand_id
1 'polypeptide(L)' 'MAPAQAHAYLSAATDFDISQVVDVVKGVHARIWRADFAR' A
#
# COMPACT_ATOMS: atom_id res chain seq x y z
N MET A 1 1.00 0.01 15.49
CA MET A 1 0.76 -1.29 14.83
C MET A 1 2.06 -2.09 14.90
N ALA A 2 2.02 -3.36 15.28
CA ALA A 2 3.23 -4.20 15.24
C ALA A 2 3.61 -4.49 13.77
N PRO A 3 4.89 -4.72 13.43
CA PRO A 3 5.32 -4.96 12.05
C PRO A 3 4.54 -6.08 11.35
N ALA A 4 4.29 -7.19 12.04
CA ALA A 4 3.50 -8.30 11.50
C ALA A 4 2.05 -7.91 11.18
N GLN A 5 1.45 -7.06 12.02
CA GLN A 5 0.09 -6.57 11.84
C GLN A 5 0.02 -5.61 10.64
N ALA A 6 1.00 -4.71 10.48
CA ALA A 6 1.08 -3.82 9.34
C ALA A 6 1.26 -4.58 8.02
N HIS A 7 2.14 -5.60 8.01
CA HIS A 7 2.32 -6.45 6.83
C HIS A 7 1.04 -7.19 6.46
N ALA A 8 0.33 -7.76 7.44
CA ALA A 8 -0.95 -8.42 7.21
C ALA A 8 -2.00 -7.47 6.61
N TYR A 9 -2.13 -6.25 7.16
CA TYR A 9 -3.03 -5.24 6.62
C TYR A 9 -2.67 -4.84 5.19
N LEU A 10 -1.39 -4.54 4.92
CA LEU A 10 -0.94 -4.17 3.58
C LEU A 10 -1.16 -5.29 2.55
N SER A 11 -1.03 -6.55 2.96
CA SER A 11 -1.28 -7.69 2.06
C SER A 11 -2.76 -7.93 1.75
N ALA A 12 -3.67 -7.48 2.63
CA ALA A 12 -5.09 -7.82 2.56
C ALA A 12 -5.98 -6.68 2.09
N ALA A 13 -5.60 -5.43 2.36
CA ALA A 13 -6.48 -4.26 2.22
C ALA A 13 -5.81 -3.04 1.56
N THR A 14 -4.66 -3.23 0.89
CA THR A 14 -3.96 -2.15 0.17
C THR A 14 -3.97 -2.41 -1.33
N ASP A 15 -4.34 -1.38 -2.08
CA ASP A 15 -4.25 -1.39 -3.53
C ASP A 15 -2.89 -0.84 -3.97
N PHE A 16 -2.25 -1.52 -4.92
CA PHE A 16 -0.97 -1.11 -5.48
C PHE A 16 -1.11 -0.84 -6.97
N ASP A 17 -0.84 0.41 -7.38
CA ASP A 17 -0.94 0.85 -8.77
C ASP A 17 0.43 1.19 -9.33
N ILE A 18 0.74 0.67 -10.52
CA ILE A 18 1.97 1.00 -11.24
C ILE A 18 1.82 2.40 -11.85
N SER A 19 2.70 3.33 -11.49
CA SER A 19 2.63 4.72 -11.95
C SER A 19 3.62 5.08 -13.03
N GLN A 20 4.76 4.39 -13.08
CA GLN A 20 5.78 4.61 -14.12
C GLN A 20 6.53 3.32 -14.43
N VAL A 21 6.74 3.09 -15.72
CA VAL A 21 7.53 1.96 -16.22
C VAL A 21 8.57 2.35 -17.25
N VAL A 22 8.65 3.62 -17.63
CA VAL A 22 9.50 4.09 -18.73
C VAL A 22 10.89 4.53 -18.25
N ASP A 23 11.00 4.98 -17.01
CA ASP A 23 12.27 5.39 -16.42
C ASP A 23 13.11 4.19 -15.96
N VAL A 24 14.36 4.47 -15.60
CA VAL A 24 15.29 3.51 -14.99
C VAL A 24 14.66 2.85 -13.74
N VAL A 25 13.90 3.63 -12.96
CA VAL A 25 13.21 3.16 -11.76
C VAL A 25 11.72 2.95 -12.06
N LYS A 26 11.15 1.86 -11.53
CA LYS A 26 9.72 1.59 -11.59
C LYS A 26 9.04 2.19 -10.36
N GLY A 27 7.95 2.90 -10.58
CA GLY A 27 7.17 3.55 -9.53
C GLY A 27 5.89 2.79 -9.28
N VAL A 28 5.57 2.63 -8.01
CA VAL A 28 4.34 2.02 -7.52
C VAL A 28 3.81 2.88 -6.38
N HIS A 29 2.51 3.15 -6.38
CA HIS A 29 1.84 3.83 -5.29
C HIS A 29 0.95 2.85 -4.54
N ALA A 30 0.98 2.95 -3.21
CA ALA A 30 0.10 2.19 -2.33
C ALA A 30 -1.05 3.10 -1.87
N ARG A 31 -2.28 2.61 -1.96
CA ARG A 31 -3.47 3.30 -1.46
C ARG A 31 -4.09 2.48 -0.33
N ILE A 32 -4.29 3.14 0.82
CA ILE A 32 -4.97 2.58 1.99
C ILE A 32 -6.22 3.38 2.31
N TRP A 33 -7.23 2.73 2.86
CA TRP A 33 -8.49 3.36 3.17
C TRP A 33 -8.45 4.00 4.55
N ARG A 34 -8.73 5.31 4.62
CA ARG A 34 -8.73 6.03 5.90
C ARG A 34 -9.78 5.51 6.89
N ALA A 35 -10.86 4.92 6.37
CA ALA A 35 -11.92 4.33 7.18
C ALA A 35 -11.45 3.15 8.04
N ASP A 36 -10.43 2.41 7.60
CA ASP A 36 -9.85 1.29 8.36
C ASP A 36 -9.17 1.74 9.67
N PHE A 37 -8.92 3.04 9.79
CA PHE A 37 -8.30 3.67 10.95
C PHE A 37 -9.23 4.68 11.64
N ALA A 38 -10.46 4.82 11.17
CA ALA A 38 -11.46 5.63 11.85
C ALA A 38 -11.91 4.88 13.12
N ARG A 39 -11.90 5.59 14.24
CA ARG A 39 -12.55 5.19 15.48
C ARG A 39 -13.79 6.08 15.68
#